data_AF-A0A947SB81-F1
#
_entry.id   AF-A0A947SB81-F1
#
_cell.length_a   1.000
_cell.length_b   1.000
_cell.length_c   1.000
_cell.angle_alpha   90.00
_cell.angle_beta   90.00
_cell.angle_gamma   90.00
#
_symmetry.space_group_name_H-M   'P 1'
#
loop_
_entity.id
_entity.type
_entity.pdbx_description
1 polymer ?
#
loop_
_entity_poly.entity_id
_entity_poly.type
_entity_poly.pdbx_seq_one_letter_code
_entity_poly.pdbx_strand_id
1 'polypeptide(L)'
;KKILKNNGILIMINWNLYQKKYFMLVIKSFFIKIVSYLIYWLKTFDLPARKLDFGDIFIPWKLKNKIIQRYYHAFTTRELFKLFEQTGFNVMQKYYTKNGKKINWWRGYNIVFICKKA
;
A
#
# COMPACT_ATOMS: atom_id res chain seq x y z
N LYS A 1 21.75 7.88 11.35
CA LYS A 1 21.46 7.77 12.81
C LYS A 1 20.27 6.83 13.01
N LYS A 2 20.45 5.67 13.65
CA LYS A 2 19.32 4.79 14.03
C LYS A 2 18.68 5.36 15.30
N ILE A 3 17.39 5.68 15.25
CA ILE A 3 16.68 6.33 16.37
C ILE A 3 16.22 5.28 17.41
N LEU A 4 15.72 4.13 16.93
CA LEU A 4 15.21 3.06 17.78
C LEU A 4 16.34 2.13 18.23
N LYS A 5 16.48 1.93 19.54
CA LYS A 5 17.44 0.99 20.14
C LYS A 5 16.98 -0.46 19.94
N ASN A 6 17.90 -1.42 20.09
CA ASN A 6 17.55 -2.85 20.10
C ASN A 6 16.47 -3.12 21.15
N ASN A 7 15.57 -4.06 20.86
CA ASN A 7 14.34 -4.33 21.62
C ASN A 7 13.29 -3.19 21.65
N GLY A 8 13.56 -2.03 21.03
CA GLY A 8 12.58 -0.95 20.92
C GLY A 8 11.36 -1.35 20.08
N ILE A 9 10.20 -0.76 20.39
CA ILE A 9 8.95 -1.06 19.71
C ILE A 9 8.64 0.02 18.67
N LEU A 10 8.34 -0.42 17.44
CA LEU A 10 7.75 0.39 16.38
C LEU A 10 6.26 0.06 16.30
N ILE A 11 5.41 1.07 16.40
CA ILE A 11 3.98 0.97 16.11
C ILE A 11 3.72 1.78 14.84
N MET A 12 3.28 1.11 13.78
CA MET A 12 3.07 1.71 12.48
C MET A 12 1.61 1.53 12.06
N ILE A 13 0.97 2.63 11.65
CA ILE A 13 -0.42 2.66 11.19
C ILE A 13 -0.42 3.18 9.76
N ASN A 14 -0.87 2.34 8.82
CA ASN A 14 -0.95 2.70 7.40
C ASN A 14 -2.40 2.62 6.94
N TRP A 15 -2.77 3.45 5.97
CA TRP A 15 -4.08 3.33 5.34
C TRP A 15 -4.19 1.99 4.60
N ASN A 16 -5.29 1.28 4.85
CA ASN A 16 -5.60 0.05 4.13
C ASN A 16 -6.29 0.38 2.80
N LEU A 17 -5.51 0.42 1.73
CA LEU A 17 -6.01 0.70 0.38
C LEU A 17 -6.74 -0.50 -0.26
N TYR A 18 -6.67 -1.69 0.36
CA TYR A 18 -7.43 -2.88 -0.06
C TYR A 18 -8.82 -2.97 0.59
N GLN A 19 -9.24 -1.97 1.35
CA GLN A 19 -10.59 -1.90 1.89
C GLN A 19 -11.66 -1.78 0.78
N LYS A 20 -12.90 -2.14 1.11
CA LYS A 20 -14.06 -2.06 0.19
C LYS A 20 -14.14 -0.77 -0.64
N LYS A 21 -13.87 0.39 -0.03
CA LYS A 21 -13.95 1.71 -0.68
C LYS A 21 -13.00 1.86 -1.89
N TYR A 22 -11.79 1.33 -1.78
CA TYR A 22 -10.71 1.56 -2.77
C TYR A 22 -10.40 0.31 -3.60
N PHE A 23 -10.98 -0.84 -3.26
CA PHE A 23 -10.72 -2.11 -3.91
C PHE A 23 -10.91 -2.07 -5.44
N MET A 24 -11.97 -1.41 -5.93
CA MET A 24 -12.18 -1.27 -7.38
C MET A 24 -11.11 -0.40 -8.06
N LEU A 25 -10.54 0.59 -7.36
CA LEU A 25 -9.43 1.38 -7.90
C LEU A 25 -8.16 0.54 -7.97
N VAL A 26 -7.87 -0.25 -6.93
CA VAL A 26 -6.74 -1.18 -6.91
C VAL A 26 -6.83 -2.18 -8.05
N ILE A 27 -8.00 -2.79 -8.26
CA ILE A 27 -8.23 -3.71 -9.38
C ILE A 27 -8.02 -3.02 -10.72
N LYS A 28 -8.58 -1.81 -10.92
CA LYS A 28 -8.41 -1.05 -12.16
C LYS A 28 -6.93 -0.77 -12.45
N SER A 29 -6.18 -0.29 -11.46
CA SER A 29 -4.74 -0.04 -11.62
C SER A 29 -3.96 -1.31 -11.95
N PHE A 30 -4.31 -2.44 -11.35
CA PHE A 30 -3.71 -3.73 -11.65
C PHE A 30 -3.96 -4.16 -13.11
N PHE A 31 -5.19 -4.05 -13.60
CA PHE A 31 -5.51 -4.39 -15.00
C PHE A 31 -4.84 -3.44 -16.01
N ILE A 32 -4.83 -2.13 -15.74
CA ILE A 32 -4.13 -1.15 -16.59
C ILE A 32 -2.65 -1.54 -16.72
N LYS A 33 -2.02 -1.97 -15.61
CA LYS A 33 -0.64 -2.41 -15.61
C LYS A 33 -0.42 -3.71 -16.39
N ILE A 34 -1.30 -4.72 -16.24
CA ILE A 34 -1.24 -5.95 -17.04
C ILE A 34 -1.33 -5.64 -18.53
N VAL A 35 -2.32 -4.84 -18.94
CA VAL A 35 -2.53 -4.47 -20.34
C VAL A 35 -1.31 -3.70 -20.87
N SER A 36 -0.73 -2.82 -20.05
CA SER A 36 0.48 -2.08 -20.43
C SER A 36 1.68 -3.01 -20.66
N TYR A 37 1.87 -4.04 -19.84
CA TYR A 37 2.90 -5.05 -20.06
C TYR A 37 2.64 -5.90 -21.32
N LEU A 38 1.37 -6.27 -21.57
CA LEU A 38 0.99 -7.04 -22.75
C LEU A 38 1.29 -6.25 -24.04
N ILE A 39 0.88 -4.99 -24.12
CA ILE A 39 1.12 -4.10 -25.27
C ILE A 39 2.62 -3.88 -25.48
N TYR A 40 3.38 -3.71 -24.40
CA TYR A 40 4.83 -3.61 -24.47
C TYR A 40 5.47 -4.90 -25.00
N TRP A 41 5.03 -6.08 -24.54
CA TRP A 41 5.54 -7.36 -25.02
C TRP A 41 5.30 -7.55 -26.53
N LEU A 42 4.18 -7.02 -27.04
CA LEU A 42 3.87 -6.95 -28.47
C LEU A 42 4.69 -5.87 -29.23
N LYS A 43 5.60 -5.16 -28.54
CA LYS A 43 6.52 -4.11 -29.05
C LYS A 43 5.85 -3.00 -29.86
N THR A 44 4.56 -2.79 -29.65
CA THR A 44 3.75 -1.97 -30.55
C THR A 44 3.69 -0.51 -30.11
N PHE A 45 3.88 -0.20 -28.82
CA PHE A 45 3.81 1.16 -28.26
C PHE A 45 4.49 1.25 -26.89
N ASP A 46 5.19 2.36 -26.57
CA ASP A 46 5.70 2.64 -25.21
C ASP A 46 4.66 3.44 -24.40
N LEU A 47 4.19 2.88 -23.29
CA LEU A 47 3.12 3.45 -22.48
C LEU A 47 3.66 4.00 -21.14
N PRO A 48 3.26 5.22 -20.73
CA PRO A 48 3.75 5.85 -19.49
C PRO A 48 3.43 5.05 -18.22
N ALA A 49 2.44 4.16 -18.26
CA ALA A 49 2.10 3.25 -17.17
C ALA A 49 3.22 2.24 -16.81
N ARG A 50 4.24 2.08 -17.66
CA ARG A 50 5.43 1.25 -17.39
C ARG A 50 6.24 1.74 -16.19
N LYS A 51 6.20 3.04 -15.88
CA LYS A 51 6.98 3.65 -14.79
C LYS A 51 6.35 3.47 -13.40
N LEU A 52 5.14 2.90 -13.33
CA LEU A 52 4.42 2.67 -12.06
C LEU A 52 4.70 1.26 -11.55
N ASP A 53 4.87 1.13 -10.24
CA ASP A 53 5.01 -0.13 -9.53
C ASP A 53 3.67 -0.83 -9.29
N PHE A 54 3.71 -2.14 -8.99
CA PHE A 54 2.49 -2.88 -8.71
C PHE A 54 1.95 -2.37 -7.38
N GLY A 55 0.65 -2.09 -7.33
CA GLY A 55 0.05 -1.43 -6.16
C GLY A 55 0.01 0.10 -6.25
N ASP A 56 0.63 0.72 -7.25
CA ASP A 56 0.49 2.17 -7.44
C ASP A 56 -0.91 2.53 -7.93
N ILE A 57 -1.53 3.46 -7.22
CA ILE A 57 -2.88 3.94 -7.49
C ILE A 57 -2.93 5.46 -7.46
N PHE A 58 -3.78 6.01 -8.33
CA PHE A 58 -4.15 7.42 -8.31
C PHE A 58 -5.55 7.57 -7.73
N ILE A 59 -5.64 8.28 -6.62
CA ILE A 59 -6.92 8.58 -5.97
C ILE A 59 -7.31 10.02 -6.30
N PRO A 60 -8.48 10.25 -6.93
CA PRO A 60 -8.94 11.59 -7.23
C PRO A 60 -9.28 12.32 -5.94
N TRP A 61 -8.77 13.54 -5.82
CA TRP A 61 -9.02 14.41 -4.67
C TRP A 61 -9.43 15.80 -5.15
N LYS A 62 -10.58 16.27 -4.65
CA LYS A 62 -11.12 17.58 -5.01
C LYS A 62 -10.36 18.67 -4.24
N LEU A 63 -9.62 19.49 -4.97
CA LEU A 63 -8.96 20.70 -4.47
C LEU A 63 -9.68 21.93 -5.03
N LYS A 64 -10.49 22.60 -4.20
CA LYS A 64 -11.31 23.75 -4.60
C LYS A 64 -12.15 23.40 -5.83
N ASN A 65 -11.85 24.00 -6.99
CA ASN A 65 -12.55 23.82 -8.26
C ASN A 65 -11.85 22.84 -9.22
N LYS A 66 -10.83 22.10 -8.76
CA LYS A 66 -10.07 21.15 -9.59
C LYS A 66 -10.04 19.77 -8.92
N ILE A 67 -9.97 18.71 -9.74
CA ILE A 67 -9.69 17.36 -9.27
C ILE A 67 -8.22 17.08 -9.54
N ILE A 68 -7.46 16.79 -8.50
CA ILE A 68 -6.05 16.38 -8.61
C ILE A 68 -5.93 14.88 -8.31
N GLN A 69 -4.99 14.22 -8.97
CA GLN A 69 -4.72 12.80 -8.76
C GLN A 69 -3.61 12.65 -7.72
N ARG A 70 -3.93 12.06 -6.56
CA ARG A 70 -2.94 11.76 -5.54
C ARG A 70 -2.35 10.37 -5.77
N TYR A 71 -1.03 10.33 -5.87
CA TYR A 71 -0.28 9.09 -5.95
C TYR A 71 -0.23 8.40 -4.57
N TYR A 72 -0.56 7.12 -4.54
CA TYR A 72 -0.38 6.26 -3.38
C TYR A 72 0.15 4.90 -3.82
N HIS A 73 1.01 4.30 -3.01
CA HIS A 73 1.38 2.90 -3.15
C HIS A 73 0.54 2.05 -2.19
N ALA A 74 -0.31 1.17 -2.73
CA ALA A 74 -1.16 0.26 -1.99
C ALA A 74 -0.35 -0.95 -1.51
N PHE A 75 0.38 -0.77 -0.41
CA PHE A 75 1.13 -1.85 0.20
C PHE A 75 0.24 -3.04 0.59
N THR A 76 0.61 -4.23 0.12
CA THR A 76 0.08 -5.47 0.64
C THR A 76 0.66 -5.78 2.02
N THR A 77 -0.02 -6.63 2.79
CA THR A 77 0.52 -7.05 4.09
C THR A 77 1.81 -7.84 3.96
N ARG A 78 1.99 -8.55 2.84
CA ARG A 78 3.17 -9.35 2.58
C ARG A 78 4.38 -8.47 2.28
N GLU A 79 4.19 -7.41 1.49
CA GLU A 79 5.25 -6.42 1.24
C GLU A 79 5.68 -5.72 2.51
N LEU A 80 4.74 -5.24 3.33
CA LEU A 80 5.08 -4.62 4.62
C LEU A 80 5.82 -5.58 5.54
N PHE A 81 5.37 -6.83 5.62
CA PHE A 81 6.04 -7.84 6.43
C PHE A 81 7.49 -8.06 5.98
N LYS A 82 7.72 -8.26 4.68
CA LYS A 82 9.07 -8.38 4.12
C LYS A 82 9.93 -7.15 4.38
N LEU A 83 9.36 -5.94 4.25
CA LEU A 83 10.07 -4.69 4.53
C LEU A 83 10.50 -4.61 6.00
N PHE A 84 9.65 -5.03 6.94
CA PHE A 84 10.04 -5.09 8.35
C PHE A 84 11.18 -6.10 8.59
N GLU A 85 11.09 -7.31 8.04
CA GLU A 85 12.15 -8.31 8.18
C GLU A 85 13.48 -7.82 7.59
N GLN A 86 13.46 -7.28 6.37
CA GLN A 86 14.63 -6.74 5.68
C GLN A 86 15.28 -5.57 6.43
N THR A 87 14.50 -4.80 7.19
CA THR A 87 15.00 -3.67 7.99
C THR A 87 15.37 -4.07 9.42
N GLY A 88 15.36 -5.37 9.73
CA GLY A 88 15.76 -5.94 11.01
C GLY A 88 14.72 -5.70 12.10
N PHE A 89 13.44 -5.87 11.78
CA PHE A 89 12.35 -5.85 12.73
C PHE A 89 11.65 -7.21 12.76
N ASN A 90 11.28 -7.63 13.96
CA ASN A 90 10.43 -8.78 14.19
C ASN A 90 8.99 -8.31 14.35
N VAL A 91 8.08 -8.75 13.48
CA VAL A 91 6.66 -8.39 13.55
C VAL A 91 6.00 -9.16 14.69
N MET A 92 5.58 -8.44 15.74
CA MET A 92 4.90 -9.03 16.90
C MET A 92 3.40 -9.15 16.70
N GLN A 93 2.77 -8.11 16.13
CA GLN A 93 1.33 -8.08 15.89
C GLN A 93 1.01 -7.42 14.56
N LYS A 94 -0.05 -7.90 13.92
CA LYS A 94 -0.66 -7.31 12.74
C LYS A 94 -2.16 -7.42 12.84
N TYR A 95 -2.87 -6.31 12.72
CA TYR A 95 -4.33 -6.29 12.69
C TYR A 95 -4.86 -5.08 11.91
N TYR A 96 -6.14 -5.10 11.58
CA TYR A 96 -6.81 -3.97 10.92
C TYR A 96 -7.71 -3.25 11.90
N THR A 97 -7.86 -1.95 11.73
CA THR A 97 -8.73 -1.13 12.59
C THR A 97 -9.69 -0.27 11.79
N LYS A 98 -10.85 -0.01 12.40
CA LYS A 98 -11.79 1.02 11.98
C LYS A 98 -12.31 1.70 13.24
N ASN A 99 -12.16 3.02 13.33
CA ASN A 99 -12.59 3.82 14.47
C ASN A 99 -12.09 3.24 15.82
N GLY A 100 -10.81 2.90 15.90
CA GLY A 100 -10.17 2.34 17.10
C GLY A 100 -10.47 0.87 17.40
N LYS A 101 -11.42 0.23 16.70
CA LYS A 101 -11.79 -1.18 16.93
C LYS A 101 -11.06 -2.11 15.96
N LYS A 102 -10.59 -3.26 16.45
CA LYS A 102 -10.05 -4.33 15.59
C LYS A 102 -11.16 -4.89 14.71
N ILE A 103 -10.87 -5.06 13.42
CA ILE A 103 -11.82 -5.56 12.44
C ILE A 103 -11.10 -6.38 11.36
N ASN A 104 -11.86 -7.03 10.47
CA ASN A 104 -11.31 -7.71 9.30
C ASN A 104 -10.73 -6.73 8.27
N TRP A 105 -9.87 -7.25 7.39
CA TRP A 105 -9.17 -6.47 6.38
C TRP A 105 -10.09 -5.76 5.39
N TRP A 106 -11.23 -6.36 5.02
CA TRP A 106 -12.14 -5.78 4.01
C TRP A 106 -12.83 -4.50 4.50
N ARG A 107 -13.08 -4.42 5.81
CA ARG A 107 -13.78 -3.29 6.45
C ARG A 107 -12.85 -2.34 7.22
N GLY A 108 -11.59 -2.71 7.43
CA GLY A 108 -10.61 -1.92 8.17
C GLY A 108 -10.08 -0.74 7.36
N TYR A 109 -10.03 0.44 7.97
CA TYR A 109 -9.51 1.67 7.36
C TYR A 109 -7.99 1.76 7.45
N ASN A 110 -7.43 1.18 8.50
CA ASN A 110 -6.00 1.12 8.71
C ASN A 110 -5.55 -0.31 8.90
N ILE A 111 -4.31 -0.58 8.48
CA ILE A 111 -3.52 -1.72 8.91
C ILE A 111 -2.53 -1.24 9.98
N VAL A 112 -2.41 -2.01 11.05
CA VAL A 112 -1.53 -1.72 12.19
C VAL A 112 -0.51 -2.83 12.30
N PHE A 113 0.76 -2.44 12.39
CA PHE A 113 1.87 -3.31 12.71
C PHE A 113 2.51 -2.88 14.02
N ILE A 114 2.80 -3.85 14.88
CA ILE A 114 3.63 -3.67 16.07
C ILE A 114 4.85 -4.55 15.85
N CYS A 115 6.02 -3.92 15.80
CA CYS A 115 7.27 -4.57 15.45
C CYS A 115 8.31 -4.29 16.54
N LYS A 116 9.13 -5.27 16.87
CA LYS A 116 10.25 -5.15 17.79
C LYS A 116 11.55 -5.06 16.99
N LYS A 117 12.40 -4.09 17.32
CA LYS A 117 13.73 -3.99 16.73
C LYS A 117 14.58 -5.18 17.19
N ALA A 118 15.01 -6.00 16.23
CA ALA A 118 15.98 -7.06 16.47
C ALA A 118 17.32 -6.45 16.92
#